data_AF-A0AAW2Y6C1-F1
#
_entry.id   AF-A0AAW2Y6C1-F1
#
_cell.length_a   1.000
_cell.length_b   1.000
_cell.length_c   1.000
_cell.angle_alpha   90.00
_cell.angle_beta   90.00
_cell.angle_gamma   90.00
#
_symmetry.space_group_name_H-M   'P 1'
#
loop_
_entity.id
_entity.type
_entity.pdbx_description
1 polymer ?
#
loop_
_entity_poly.entity_id
_entity_poly.type
_entity_poly.pdbx_seq_one_letter_code
_entity_poly.pdbx_strand_id
1 'polypeptide(L)'
;MDEGSDFPKWDELIPDALGLIFKNLSLLEVLTVVPRVCKSWRGAVMGPYCWQEIDIEEWCTNRKPEIVDQMLRLLIPRSCGSLRKLSFSGLAGDEIIFFIANHAKSLQTLRMPRSKINDSVMERGCRDAIHYQFLRCELLYQYRSSRP
;
A
#
# COMPACT_ATOMS: atom_id res chain seq x y z
N MET A 1 15.91 -0.60 45.27
CA MET A 1 16.47 -1.35 44.13
C MET A 1 15.44 -1.21 43.03
N ASP A 2 15.60 -0.20 42.20
CA ASP A 2 14.81 -0.05 40.98
C ASP A 2 15.55 -0.89 39.94
N GLU A 3 15.15 -2.15 39.78
CA GLU A 3 15.51 -2.90 38.58
C GLU A 3 14.72 -2.27 37.45
N GLY A 4 15.22 -1.12 36.98
CA GLY A 4 14.76 -0.47 35.78
C GLY A 4 14.86 -1.50 34.68
N SER A 5 13.71 -2.04 34.29
CA SER A 5 13.65 -3.14 33.36
C SER A 5 14.35 -2.69 32.07
N ASP A 6 15.48 -3.31 31.74
CA ASP A 6 16.36 -2.95 30.60
C ASP A 6 15.71 -3.31 29.25
N PHE A 7 14.37 -3.38 29.22
CA PHE A 7 13.60 -3.64 28.03
C PHE A 7 13.39 -2.33 27.27
N PRO A 8 13.62 -2.34 25.95
CA PRO A 8 13.31 -1.19 25.11
C PRO A 8 11.85 -0.80 25.27
N LYS A 9 11.60 0.49 25.54
CA LYS A 9 10.25 1.04 25.64
C LYS A 9 9.65 1.25 24.26
N TRP A 10 9.09 0.18 23.71
CA TRP A 10 8.53 0.16 22.36
C TRP A 10 7.36 1.12 22.15
N ASP A 11 6.71 1.60 23.21
CA ASP A 11 5.63 2.58 23.14
C ASP A 11 6.12 4.04 23.07
N GLU A 12 7.37 4.31 23.47
CA GLU A 12 8.03 5.62 23.38
C GLU A 12 8.75 5.83 22.03
N LEU A 13 8.76 4.83 21.15
CA LEU A 13 9.32 4.95 19.81
C LEU A 13 8.54 5.96 18.95
N ILE A 14 9.28 6.68 18.11
CA ILE A 14 8.72 7.59 17.13
C ILE A 14 7.86 6.82 16.09
N PRO A 15 6.74 7.41 15.61
CA PRO A 15 5.77 6.71 14.76
C PRO A 15 6.32 6.16 13.43
N ASP A 16 7.36 6.79 12.90
CA ASP A 16 8.09 6.35 11.70
C ASP A 16 8.89 5.06 11.97
N ALA A 17 9.61 4.97 13.09
CA ALA A 17 10.30 3.75 13.51
C ALA A 17 9.32 2.59 13.74
N LEU A 18 8.19 2.87 14.40
CA LEU A 18 7.09 1.90 14.54
C LEU A 18 6.54 1.46 13.18
N GLY A 19 6.34 2.41 12.26
CA GLY A 19 5.92 2.10 10.90
C GLY A 19 6.87 1.15 10.17
N LEU A 20 8.19 1.34 10.32
CA LEU A 20 9.20 0.44 9.74
C LEU A 20 9.15 -0.97 10.35
N ILE A 21 8.87 -1.10 11.64
CA ILE A 21 8.70 -2.41 12.30
C ILE A 21 7.45 -3.09 11.77
N PHE A 22 6.32 -2.37 11.72
CA PHE A 22 5.02 -2.91 11.30
C PHE A 22 4.99 -3.33 9.82
N LYS A 23 5.87 -2.79 8.97
CA LYS A 23 6.04 -3.27 7.58
C LYS A 23 6.41 -4.76 7.49
N ASN A 24 6.99 -5.35 8.54
CA ASN A 24 7.33 -6.77 8.59
C ASN A 24 6.19 -7.66 9.06
N LEU A 25 5.03 -7.08 9.41
CA LEU A 25 3.84 -7.80 9.83
C LEU A 25 2.89 -7.97 8.64
N SER A 26 2.02 -8.99 8.70
CA SER A 26 0.98 -9.13 7.70
C SER A 26 -0.02 -7.98 7.75
N LEU A 27 -0.67 -7.70 6.62
CA LEU A 27 -1.71 -6.67 6.53
C LEU A 27 -2.77 -6.83 7.63
N LEU A 28 -3.19 -8.07 7.91
CA LEU A 28 -4.20 -8.35 8.92
C LEU A 28 -3.71 -8.02 10.33
N GLU A 29 -2.46 -8.33 10.66
CA GLU A 29 -1.88 -8.00 11.96
C GLU A 29 -1.77 -6.49 12.16
N VAL A 30 -1.30 -5.76 11.14
CA VAL A 30 -1.23 -4.29 11.18
C VAL A 30 -2.61 -3.68 11.37
N LEU A 31 -3.65 -4.24 10.76
CA LEU A 31 -5.02 -3.70 10.86
C LEU A 31 -5.76 -4.10 12.14
N THR A 32 -5.46 -5.26 12.72
CA THR A 32 -6.29 -5.85 13.80
C THR A 32 -5.55 -6.05 15.11
N VAL A 33 -4.27 -6.41 15.09
CA VAL A 33 -3.48 -6.73 16.28
C VAL A 33 -2.75 -5.50 16.78
N VAL A 34 -1.96 -4.84 15.91
CA VAL A 34 -1.12 -3.69 16.27
C VAL A 34 -1.92 -2.55 16.94
N PRO A 35 -3.11 -2.15 16.45
CA PRO A 35 -3.89 -1.07 17.07
C PRO A 35 -4.48 -1.42 18.45
N ARG A 36 -4.40 -2.70 18.85
CA ARG A 36 -4.90 -3.20 20.14
C ARG A 36 -3.80 -3.31 21.20
N VAL A 37 -2.52 -3.23 20.82
CA VAL A 37 -1.39 -3.37 21.77
C VAL A 37 -1.35 -2.19 22.73
N CYS A 38 -1.27 -0.96 22.22
CA CYS A 38 -1.32 0.25 23.03
C CYS A 38 -1.77 1.47 22.21
N LYS A 39 -2.01 2.61 22.89
CA LYS A 39 -2.45 3.85 22.24
C LYS A 39 -1.41 4.40 21.26
N SER A 40 -0.11 4.30 21.59
CA SER A 40 0.99 4.76 20.74
C SER A 40 1.01 3.99 19.42
N TRP A 41 0.93 2.65 19.48
CA TRP A 41 0.91 1.79 18.30
C TRP A 41 -0.34 2.00 17.44
N ARG A 42 -1.50 2.19 18.07
CA ARG A 42 -2.71 2.59 17.35
C ARG A 42 -2.53 3.92 16.62
N GLY A 43 -1.90 4.90 17.28
CA GLY A 43 -1.59 6.19 16.66
C GLY A 43 -0.67 6.04 15.46
N ALA A 44 0.38 5.22 15.57
CA ALA A 44 1.30 4.94 14.48
C ALA A 44 0.61 4.28 13.27
N VAL A 45 -0.27 3.29 13.51
CA VAL A 45 -1.06 2.63 12.45
C VAL A 45 -2.09 3.57 11.83
N MET A 46 -2.67 4.51 12.58
CA MET A 46 -3.59 5.49 12.00
C MET A 46 -2.85 6.62 11.24
N GLY A 47 -1.55 6.77 11.48
CA GLY A 47 -0.69 7.74 10.82
C GLY A 47 -0.19 7.31 9.44
N PRO A 48 0.41 8.25 8.69
CA PRO A 48 0.81 8.02 7.30
C PRO A 48 2.00 7.07 7.15
N TYR A 49 2.89 6.99 8.15
CA TYR A 49 4.18 6.29 8.04
C TYR A 49 4.04 4.78 7.81
N CYS A 50 3.00 4.15 8.36
CA CYS A 50 2.72 2.73 8.12
C CYS A 50 2.24 2.44 6.69
N TRP A 51 1.70 3.45 6.00
CA TRP A 51 1.01 3.29 4.71
C TRP A 51 1.72 4.01 3.56
N GLN A 52 2.99 4.35 3.73
CA GLN A 52 3.81 4.89 2.64
C GLN A 52 4.13 3.82 1.58
N GLU A 53 4.15 2.55 1.99
CA GLU A 53 4.36 1.42 1.10
C GLU A 53 3.32 0.36 1.43
N ILE A 54 2.45 0.06 0.47
CA ILE A 54 1.38 -0.92 0.62
C ILE A 54 1.68 -2.07 -0.32
N ASP A 55 1.98 -3.24 0.24
CA ASP A 55 2.09 -4.48 -0.51
C ASP A 55 1.05 -5.47 0.01
N ILE A 56 0.05 -5.74 -0.83
CA ILE A 56 -1.04 -6.66 -0.50
C ILE A 56 -1.19 -7.75 -1.56
N GLU A 57 -0.16 -7.98 -2.38
CA GLU A 57 -0.23 -8.97 -3.47
C GLU A 57 -0.58 -10.36 -2.95
N GLU A 58 0.11 -10.82 -1.90
CA GLU A 58 -0.17 -12.11 -1.27
C GLU A 58 -1.58 -12.15 -0.70
N TRP A 59 -2.00 -11.08 0.00
CA TRP A 59 -3.32 -10.97 0.58
C TRP A 59 -4.44 -11.02 -0.48
N CYS A 60 -4.21 -10.48 -1.68
CA CYS A 60 -5.16 -10.54 -2.80
C CYS A 60 -5.36 -11.96 -3.35
N THR A 61 -4.47 -12.90 -3.07
CA THR A 61 -4.55 -14.28 -3.60
C THR A 61 -5.86 -14.95 -3.16
N ASN A 62 -6.59 -15.54 -4.12
CA ASN A 62 -7.89 -16.17 -3.91
C ASN A 62 -9.00 -15.26 -3.37
N ARG A 63 -8.80 -13.93 -3.40
CA ARG A 63 -9.85 -12.97 -3.04
C ARG A 63 -10.58 -12.48 -4.28
N LYS A 64 -11.85 -12.13 -4.07
CA LYS A 64 -12.64 -11.50 -5.12
C LYS A 64 -12.13 -10.07 -5.37
N PRO A 65 -12.09 -9.62 -6.63
CA PRO A 65 -11.62 -8.27 -6.98
C PRO A 65 -12.34 -7.15 -6.21
N GLU A 66 -13.63 -7.30 -5.93
CA GLU A 66 -14.41 -6.27 -5.21
C GLU A 66 -13.92 -6.08 -3.76
N ILE A 67 -13.44 -7.16 -3.14
CA ILE A 67 -12.87 -7.12 -1.78
C ILE A 67 -11.51 -6.43 -1.80
N VAL A 68 -10.72 -6.64 -2.86
CA VAL A 68 -9.44 -5.97 -3.04
C VAL A 68 -9.65 -4.47 -3.24
N ASP A 69 -10.60 -4.08 -4.08
CA ASP A 69 -10.94 -2.68 -4.33
C ASP A 69 -11.39 -1.97 -3.04
N GLN A 70 -12.25 -2.60 -2.24
CA GLN A 70 -12.67 -2.06 -0.94
C GLN A 70 -11.48 -1.87 0.01
N MET A 71 -10.56 -2.83 0.04
CA MET A 71 -9.36 -2.74 0.87
C MET A 71 -8.46 -1.59 0.40
N LEU A 72 -8.21 -1.45 -0.89
CA LEU A 72 -7.42 -0.35 -1.44
C LEU A 72 -8.03 1.02 -1.10
N ARG A 73 -9.36 1.15 -1.21
CA ARG A 73 -10.09 2.37 -0.84
C ARG A 73 -9.99 2.69 0.65
N LEU A 74 -9.78 1.68 1.50
CA LEU A 74 -9.56 1.86 2.94
C LEU A 74 -8.10 2.22 3.28
N LEU A 75 -7.13 1.64 2.57
CA LEU A 75 -5.71 1.79 2.89
C LEU A 75 -5.10 3.06 2.30
N ILE A 76 -5.38 3.38 1.03
CA ILE A 76 -4.76 4.51 0.32
C ILE A 76 -4.99 5.84 1.05
N PRO A 77 -6.20 6.18 1.53
CA PRO A 77 -6.41 7.43 2.25
C PRO A 77 -5.61 7.55 3.55
N ARG A 78 -5.26 6.43 4.21
CA ARG A 78 -4.45 6.44 5.45
C ARG A 78 -3.02 6.91 5.21
N SER A 79 -2.53 6.81 3.99
CA SER A 79 -1.23 7.37 3.61
C SER A 79 -1.19 8.90 3.61
N CYS A 80 -2.35 9.57 3.69
CA CYS A 80 -2.47 11.03 3.62
C CYS A 80 -1.72 11.65 2.42
N GLY A 81 -1.73 10.96 1.26
CA GLY A 81 -1.05 11.41 0.05
C GLY A 81 0.45 11.15 0.01
N SER A 82 1.01 10.50 1.03
CA SER A 82 2.43 10.11 1.12
C SER A 82 2.71 8.68 0.63
N LEU A 83 1.74 8.03 -0.03
CA LEU A 83 1.90 6.71 -0.63
C LEU A 83 2.97 6.76 -1.73
N ARG A 84 4.04 5.98 -1.58
CA ARG A 84 5.18 5.87 -2.50
C ARG A 84 5.17 4.58 -3.28
N LYS A 85 4.77 3.47 -2.67
CA LYS A 85 4.72 2.15 -3.32
C LYS A 85 3.36 1.50 -3.09
N LEU A 86 2.79 0.94 -4.15
CA LEU A 86 1.55 0.18 -4.10
C LEU A 86 1.69 -1.09 -4.95
N SER A 87 1.52 -2.26 -4.33
CA SER A 87 1.50 -3.57 -5.00
C SER A 87 0.22 -4.32 -4.64
N PHE A 88 -0.52 -4.80 -5.65
CA PHE A 88 -1.71 -5.63 -5.43
C PHE A 88 -2.07 -6.43 -6.70
N SER A 89 -2.92 -7.45 -6.58
CA SER A 89 -3.41 -8.24 -7.72
C SER A 89 -4.93 -8.36 -7.75
N GLY A 90 -5.50 -8.68 -8.92
CA GLY A 90 -6.93 -8.95 -9.07
C GLY A 90 -7.81 -7.69 -9.05
N LEU A 91 -7.69 -6.86 -10.10
CA LEU A 91 -8.52 -5.66 -10.30
C LEU A 91 -9.96 -5.99 -10.71
N ALA A 92 -10.93 -5.27 -10.15
CA ALA A 92 -12.34 -5.40 -10.57
C ALA A 92 -12.66 -4.53 -11.79
N GLY A 93 -11.98 -3.40 -11.96
CA GLY A 93 -12.21 -2.47 -13.07
C GLY A 93 -11.31 -1.24 -13.05
N ASP A 94 -11.55 -0.33 -13.98
CA ASP A 94 -10.72 0.85 -14.24
C ASP A 94 -10.88 1.96 -13.18
N GLU A 95 -11.99 1.98 -12.45
CA GLU A 95 -12.31 3.02 -11.47
C GLU A 95 -11.28 3.14 -10.35
N ILE A 96 -10.69 2.03 -9.91
CA ILE A 96 -9.69 2.03 -8.85
C ILE A 96 -8.37 2.65 -9.33
N ILE A 97 -8.07 2.60 -10.63
CA ILE A 97 -6.90 3.27 -11.22
C ILE A 97 -7.07 4.79 -11.09
N PHE A 98 -8.26 5.31 -11.43
CA PHE A 98 -8.57 6.72 -11.24
C PHE A 98 -8.58 7.11 -9.75
N PHE A 99 -9.06 6.23 -8.87
CA PHE A 99 -9.00 6.46 -7.43
C PHE A 99 -7.53 6.56 -6.93
N ILE A 100 -6.66 5.65 -7.35
CA ILE A 100 -5.22 5.70 -7.03
C ILE A 100 -4.62 6.99 -7.56
N ALA A 101 -4.88 7.36 -8.82
CA ALA A 101 -4.36 8.58 -9.44
C ALA A 101 -4.72 9.84 -8.63
N ASN A 102 -5.96 9.92 -8.12
CA ASN A 102 -6.43 11.07 -7.34
C ASN A 102 -5.88 11.14 -5.91
N HIS A 103 -5.69 9.98 -5.26
CA HIS A 103 -5.34 9.91 -3.84
C HIS A 103 -3.85 9.63 -3.57
N ALA A 104 -3.10 9.13 -4.55
CA ALA A 104 -1.70 8.74 -4.43
C ALA A 104 -0.79 9.65 -5.26
N LYS A 105 -0.79 10.94 -4.95
CA LYS A 105 0.00 11.95 -5.68
C LYS A 105 1.51 11.76 -5.57
N SER A 106 1.98 11.12 -4.49
CA SER A 106 3.39 10.84 -4.25
C SER A 106 3.81 9.44 -4.73
N LEU A 107 2.96 8.74 -5.48
CA LEU A 107 3.22 7.35 -5.87
C LEU A 107 4.38 7.27 -6.84
N GLN A 108 5.41 6.53 -6.46
CA GLN A 108 6.62 6.29 -7.24
C GLN A 108 6.55 4.95 -7.95
N THR A 109 5.95 3.94 -7.31
CA THR A 109 5.93 2.56 -7.79
C THR A 109 4.52 1.98 -7.68
N LEU A 110 3.96 1.55 -8.81
CA LEU A 110 2.69 0.82 -8.89
C LEU A 110 2.95 -0.56 -9.51
N ARG A 111 2.63 -1.63 -8.78
CA ARG A 111 2.77 -3.02 -9.21
C ARG A 111 1.40 -3.71 -9.24
N MET A 112 1.06 -4.25 -10.40
CA MET A 112 -0.23 -4.93 -10.63
C MET A 112 -0.03 -6.22 -11.44
N PRO A 113 0.55 -7.27 -10.84
CA PRO A 113 0.76 -8.53 -11.54
C PRO A 113 -0.56 -9.15 -11.99
N ARG A 114 -0.55 -9.76 -13.19
CA ARG A 114 -1.67 -10.51 -13.79
C ARG A 114 -2.94 -9.69 -14.08
N SER A 115 -2.84 -8.37 -14.16
CA SER A 115 -3.96 -7.49 -14.49
C SER A 115 -4.13 -7.34 -16.01
N LYS A 116 -5.35 -7.53 -16.52
CA LYS A 116 -5.73 -7.22 -17.92
C LYS A 116 -6.16 -5.76 -17.98
N ILE A 117 -5.22 -4.83 -17.87
CA ILE A 117 -5.53 -3.41 -18.01
C ILE A 117 -5.54 -3.06 -19.49
N ASN A 118 -6.54 -2.31 -19.92
CA ASN A 118 -6.59 -1.76 -21.27
C ASN A 118 -5.63 -0.55 -21.34
N ASP A 119 -4.68 -0.56 -22.29
CA ASP A 119 -3.63 0.47 -22.42
C ASP A 119 -4.20 1.90 -22.41
N SER A 120 -5.37 2.09 -23.01
CA SER A 120 -6.10 3.38 -23.06
C SER A 120 -6.54 3.93 -21.70
N VAL A 121 -6.82 3.06 -20.73
CA VAL A 121 -7.22 3.44 -19.37
C VAL A 121 -5.99 3.88 -18.58
N MET A 122 -4.92 3.10 -18.70
CA MET A 122 -3.65 3.42 -18.07
C MET A 122 -3.12 4.76 -18.56
N GLU A 123 -3.18 5.03 -19.87
CA GLU A 123 -2.80 6.33 -20.44
C GLU A 123 -3.65 7.51 -19.96
N ARG A 124 -4.95 7.30 -19.69
CA ARG A 124 -5.82 8.35 -19.14
C ARG A 124 -5.53 8.62 -17.67
N GLY A 125 -5.40 7.57 -16.86
CA GLY A 125 -4.99 7.69 -15.46
C GLY A 125 -3.61 8.34 -15.30
N CYS A 126 -2.68 8.09 -16.22
CA CYS A 126 -1.38 8.77 -16.27
C CYS A 126 -1.51 10.26 -16.62
N ARG A 127 -2.39 10.63 -17.56
CA ARG A 127 -2.56 12.01 -18.03
C ARG A 127 -3.15 12.91 -16.95
N ASP A 128 -4.12 12.41 -16.19
CA ASP A 128 -4.77 13.19 -15.14
C ASP A 128 -3.88 13.35 -13.91
N ALA A 129 -2.86 12.49 -13.77
CA ALA A 129 -1.89 12.56 -12.70
C ALA A 129 -0.59 13.22 -13.18
N ILE A 130 -0.57 14.54 -13.11
CA ILE A 130 0.43 15.50 -13.63
C ILE A 130 1.90 15.25 -13.14
N HIS A 131 2.15 14.26 -12.28
CA HIS A 131 3.47 13.95 -11.70
C HIS A 131 3.97 12.50 -11.90
N TYR A 132 3.38 11.71 -12.82
CA TYR A 132 3.85 10.33 -13.06
C TYR A 132 5.01 10.27 -14.07
N GLN A 133 6.25 10.39 -13.58
CA GLN A 133 7.45 10.11 -14.39
C GLN A 133 7.73 8.60 -14.55
N PHE A 134 7.01 7.71 -13.84
CA PHE A 134 7.47 6.33 -13.62
C PHE A 134 6.45 5.21 -13.83
N LEU A 135 5.39 5.43 -14.62
CA LEU A 135 4.52 4.32 -15.06
C LEU A 135 5.19 3.39 -16.11
N ARG A 136 6.52 3.47 -16.26
CA ARG A 136 7.25 2.89 -17.40
C ARG A 136 7.75 1.44 -17.22
N CYS A 137 7.88 0.85 -16.02
CA CYS A 137 8.92 -0.20 -15.90
C CYS A 137 8.61 -1.61 -15.37
N GLU A 138 7.37 -2.05 -15.11
CA GLU A 138 7.15 -3.49 -14.84
C GLU A 138 6.01 -4.18 -15.60
N LEU A 139 5.13 -3.43 -16.28
CA LEU A 139 4.11 -4.06 -17.14
C LEU A 139 4.67 -4.48 -18.51
N LEU A 140 5.67 -3.77 -19.05
CA LEU A 140 6.35 -4.18 -20.29
C LEU A 140 7.23 -5.42 -20.12
N TYR A 141 7.68 -5.73 -18.91
CA TYR A 141 8.53 -6.91 -18.65
C TYR A 141 7.70 -8.20 -18.60
N GLN A 142 6.53 -8.17 -17.95
CA GLN A 142 5.60 -9.30 -17.92
C GLN A 142 4.91 -9.53 -19.28
N TYR A 143 4.63 -8.46 -20.04
CA TYR A 143 4.02 -8.58 -21.37
C TYR A 143 4.98 -9.14 -22.43
N ARG A 144 6.29 -8.83 -22.39
CA ARG A 144 7.28 -9.41 -23.31
C ARG A 144 7.61 -10.88 -23.04
N SER A 145 7.53 -11.34 -21.79
CA SER A 145 7.76 -12.76 -21.46
C SER A 145 6.55 -13.68 -21.71
N SER A 146 5.39 -13.12 -22.10
CA SER A 146 4.13 -13.87 -22.28
C SER A 146 3.69 -14.01 -23.75
N ARG A 147 4.50 -13.54 -24.71
CA ARG A 147 4.30 -13.88 -26.13
C ARG A 147 5.29 -14.99 -26.52
N PRO A 148 4.82 -16.16 -27.01
CA PRO A 148 5.69 -17.12 -27.69
C PRO A 148 6.22 -16.54 -29.02
#